data_AF-A0A5C8T2S3-F1
#
_entry.id   AF-A0A5C8T2S3-F1
#
_cell.length_a   1.000
_cell.length_b   1.000
_cell.length_c   1.000
_cell.angle_alpha   90.00
_cell.angle_beta   90.00
_cell.angle_gamma   90.00
#
_symmetry.space_group_name_H-M   'P 1'
#
loop_
_entity.id
_entity.type
_entity.pdbx_description
1 polymer ?
#
loop_
_entity_poly.entity_id
_entity_poly.type
_entity_poly.pdbx_seq_one_letter_code
_entity_poly.pdbx_strand_id
1 'polypeptide(L)'
;MAKRTSFLAKLEQELPETPEPAAPSARVAAPEPKLQAKPPAKPDVVKSTIYIPPAVHQRLREIAFTEHRRVHDLIMEGLDRVLEDRGHPERTGDRKG
;
A
#
# COMPACT_ATOMS: atom_id res chain seq x y z
N MET A 1 23.63 34.36 -2.15
CA MET A 1 23.79 33.60 -0.89
C MET A 1 22.89 34.20 0.17
N ALA A 2 21.65 33.71 0.31
CA ALA A 2 20.73 34.15 1.35
C ALA A 2 20.19 32.90 2.08
N LYS A 3 20.75 32.63 3.26
CA LYS A 3 20.44 31.48 4.11
C LYS A 3 19.10 31.72 4.79
N ARG A 4 18.02 31.15 4.25
CA ARG A 4 16.67 31.10 4.87
C ARG A 4 16.39 29.72 5.45
N THR A 5 17.32 29.19 6.23
CA THR A 5 17.19 27.85 6.84
C THR A 5 17.79 27.88 8.24
N SER A 6 17.09 28.48 9.20
CA SER A 6 17.43 28.31 10.63
C SER A 6 16.37 28.79 11.64
N PHE A 7 15.09 28.94 11.27
CA PHE A 7 14.07 29.44 12.23
C PHE A 7 12.92 28.46 12.52
N LEU A 8 12.67 27.44 11.69
CA LEU A 8 11.62 26.43 11.93
C LEU A 8 12.12 25.16 12.64
N ALA A 9 13.39 25.10 13.02
CA ALA A 9 13.98 23.94 13.69
C ALA A 9 14.19 24.14 15.21
N LYS A 10 13.74 25.26 15.78
CA LYS A 10 14.14 25.68 17.14
C LYS A 10 13.00 26.19 18.04
N LEU A 11 11.75 25.77 17.82
CA LEU A 11 10.61 26.30 18.58
C LEU A 11 9.58 25.25 19.06
N GLU A 12 9.92 23.96 19.05
CA GLU A 12 9.02 22.90 19.56
C GLU A 12 9.67 22.02 20.64
N GLN A 13 10.87 22.36 21.10
CA GLN A 13 11.65 21.52 22.00
C GLN A 13 11.96 22.26 23.31
N GLU A 14 10.92 22.60 24.08
CA GLU A 14 11.04 23.01 25.49
C GLU A 14 9.65 23.05 26.16
N LEU A 15 9.18 21.90 26.65
CA LEU A 15 8.39 21.85 27.88
C LEU A 15 9.15 20.98 28.88
N PRO A 16 9.51 21.52 30.07
CA PRO A 16 10.21 20.77 31.10
C PRO A 16 9.23 19.95 31.94
N GLU A 17 9.46 18.63 32.04
CA GLU A 17 8.83 17.78 33.06
C GLU A 17 9.76 17.67 34.27
N THR A 18 9.35 18.29 35.38
CA THR A 18 10.02 18.19 36.68
C THR A 18 9.56 16.91 37.42
N PRO A 19 10.45 16.19 38.14
CA PRO A 19 10.23 14.79 38.55
C PRO A 19 9.66 14.60 39.98
N GLU A 20 9.39 13.31 40.30
CA GLU A 20 9.20 12.62 41.61
C GLU A 20 7.79 12.45 42.22
N PRO A 21 7.53 11.40 43.07
CA PRO A 21 8.15 10.07 43.19
C PRO A 21 7.16 8.87 43.43
N ALA A 22 7.64 7.66 43.13
CA ALA A 22 7.44 6.35 43.80
C ALA A 22 6.05 5.67 44.04
N ALA A 23 5.85 4.58 43.27
CA ALA A 23 5.39 3.22 43.64
C ALA A 23 3.88 2.92 43.90
N PRO A 24 3.39 1.67 43.68
CA PRO A 24 4.12 0.44 43.39
C PRO A 24 3.72 -0.30 42.09
N SER A 25 4.74 -0.93 41.51
CA SER A 25 4.74 -2.20 40.77
C SER A 25 3.39 -2.94 40.65
N ALA A 26 2.58 -2.55 39.67
CA ALA A 26 1.66 -3.48 39.03
C ALA A 26 2.49 -4.24 37.99
N ARG A 27 2.79 -5.50 38.29
CA ARG A 27 3.46 -6.44 37.41
C ARG A 27 2.66 -6.51 36.10
N VAL A 28 3.09 -5.76 35.07
CA VAL A 28 2.53 -5.87 33.72
C VAL A 28 2.87 -7.27 33.27
N ALA A 29 1.86 -8.13 33.27
CA ALA A 29 1.92 -9.43 32.64
C ALA A 29 2.50 -9.22 31.25
N ALA A 30 3.59 -9.93 30.95
CA ALA A 30 4.21 -9.92 29.64
C ALA A 30 3.11 -10.07 28.56
N PRO A 31 3.11 -9.26 27.49
CA PRO A 31 2.14 -9.45 26.44
C PRO A 31 2.35 -10.85 25.88
N GLU A 32 1.36 -11.71 26.09
CA GLU A 32 1.32 -13.02 25.46
C GLU A 32 1.58 -12.85 23.96
N PRO A 33 2.40 -13.70 23.33
CA PRO A 33 2.64 -13.60 21.91
C PRO A 33 1.29 -13.82 21.23
N LYS A 34 0.70 -12.74 20.74
CA LYS A 34 -0.47 -12.81 19.87
C LYS A 34 -0.05 -13.73 18.72
N LEU A 35 -0.58 -14.95 18.72
CA LEU A 35 -0.47 -15.91 17.63
C LEU A 35 -0.89 -15.14 16.38
N GLN A 36 0.09 -14.71 15.60
CA GLN A 36 -0.17 -14.03 14.34
C GLN A 36 -0.86 -15.07 13.48
N ALA A 37 -2.18 -14.93 13.31
CA ALA A 37 -2.95 -15.75 12.40
C ALA A 37 -2.22 -15.72 11.06
N LYS A 38 -1.74 -16.88 10.63
CA LYS A 38 -1.02 -17.02 9.37
C LYS A 38 -1.93 -16.46 8.29
N PRO A 39 -1.50 -15.45 7.51
CA PRO A 39 -2.37 -14.89 6.48
C PRO A 39 -2.82 -16.03 5.56
N PRO A 40 -4.08 -16.01 5.09
CA PRO A 40 -4.60 -17.05 4.22
C PRO A 40 -3.62 -17.28 3.07
N ALA A 41 -3.40 -18.54 2.71
CA ALA A 41 -2.54 -18.91 1.60
C ALA A 41 -2.97 -18.07 0.39
N LYS A 42 -2.07 -17.19 -0.06
CA LYS A 42 -2.35 -16.33 -1.20
C LYS A 42 -2.62 -17.24 -2.40
N PRO A 43 -3.58 -16.89 -3.27
CA PRO A 43 -3.76 -17.62 -4.52
C PRO A 43 -2.42 -17.74 -5.24
N ASP A 44 -2.24 -18.82 -5.99
CA ASP A 44 -1.04 -19.06 -6.77
C ASP A 44 -0.92 -17.98 -7.85
N VAL A 45 -0.20 -16.91 -7.54
CA VAL A 45 -0.08 -15.71 -8.38
C VAL A 45 1.33 -15.64 -8.93
N VAL A 46 1.43 -15.73 -10.25
CA VAL A 46 2.67 -15.47 -10.97
C VAL A 46 2.93 -13.96 -10.97
N LYS A 47 4.06 -13.54 -10.40
CA LYS A 47 4.51 -12.14 -10.47
C LYS A 47 5.22 -11.89 -11.79
N SER A 48 4.66 -11.02 -12.61
CA SER A 48 5.25 -10.61 -13.88
C SER A 48 5.45 -9.10 -13.93
N THR A 49 6.58 -8.66 -14.50
CA THR A 49 6.82 -7.27 -14.88
C THR A 49 6.54 -7.12 -16.36
N ILE A 50 5.70 -6.15 -16.74
CA ILE A 50 5.43 -5.83 -18.14
C ILE A 50 6.05 -4.49 -18.51
N TYR A 51 6.60 -4.41 -19.71
CA TYR A 51 7.09 -3.17 -20.29
C TYR A 51 6.07 -2.66 -21.29
N ILE A 52 5.61 -1.43 -21.09
CA ILE A 52 4.63 -0.78 -21.96
C ILE A 52 5.19 0.54 -22.48
N PRO A 53 4.88 0.95 -23.73
CA PRO A 53 5.32 2.23 -24.24
C PRO A 53 4.83 3.40 -23.37
N PRO A 54 5.60 4.49 -23.24
CA PRO A 54 5.23 5.62 -22.38
C PRO A 54 3.87 6.24 -22.70
N ALA A 55 3.54 6.36 -24.00
CA ALA A 55 2.26 6.88 -24.47
C ALA A 55 1.09 5.99 -24.02
N VAL A 56 1.26 4.66 -24.06
CA VAL A 56 0.23 3.70 -23.62
C VAL A 56 0.05 3.78 -22.11
N HIS A 57 1.14 3.81 -21.34
CA HIS A 57 1.07 3.98 -19.88
C HIS A 57 0.37 5.27 -19.48
N GLN A 58 0.64 6.37 -20.18
CA GLN A 58 -0.01 7.66 -19.93
C GLN A 58 -1.52 7.57 -20.13
N ARG A 59 -1.99 6.96 -21.24
CA ARG A 59 -3.42 6.76 -21.48
C ARG A 59 -4.09 5.86 -20.44
N LEU A 60 -3.44 4.77 -20.05
CA LEU A 60 -3.96 3.90 -18.99
C LEU A 60 -4.13 4.64 -17.67
N ARG A 61 -3.20 5.54 -17.32
CA ARG A 61 -3.32 6.38 -16.11
C ARG A 61 -4.49 7.36 -16.19
N GLU A 62 -4.70 7.99 -17.35
CA GLU A 62 -5.82 8.90 -17.57
C GLU A 62 -7.18 8.19 -17.43
N ILE A 63 -7.30 7.00 -18.03
CA ILE A 63 -8.51 6.17 -17.92
C ILE A 63 -8.72 5.74 -16.46
N ALA A 64 -7.68 5.20 -15.82
CA ALA A 64 -7.74 4.77 -14.42
C ALA A 64 -8.15 5.90 -13.47
N PHE A 65 -7.65 7.13 -13.70
CA PHE A 65 -8.03 8.30 -12.92
C PHE A 65 -9.51 8.66 -13.11
N THR A 66 -9.98 8.66 -14.37
CA THR A 66 -11.35 9.02 -14.73
C THR A 66 -12.36 7.99 -14.20
N GLU A 67 -12.02 6.70 -14.23
CA GLU A 67 -12.88 5.60 -13.78
C GLU A 67 -12.73 5.28 -12.28
N HIS A 68 -11.84 5.97 -11.57
CA HIS A 68 -11.46 5.67 -10.18
C HIS A 68 -10.99 4.21 -9.98
N ARG A 69 -10.29 3.67 -10.98
CA ARG A 69 -9.72 2.30 -10.99
C ARG A 69 -8.21 2.33 -10.91
N ARG A 70 -7.58 1.18 -10.65
CA ARG A 70 -6.12 1.05 -10.74
C ARG A 70 -5.73 0.68 -12.17
N VAL A 71 -4.56 1.14 -12.62
CA VAL A 71 -3.99 0.72 -13.92
C VAL A 71 -3.86 -0.80 -14.01
N HIS A 72 -3.56 -1.46 -12.88
CA HIS A 72 -3.54 -2.92 -12.80
C HIS A 72 -4.88 -3.54 -13.22
N ASP A 73 -6.01 -3.01 -12.75
CA ASP A 73 -7.33 -3.57 -13.04
C ASP A 73 -7.66 -3.49 -14.54
N LEU A 74 -7.22 -2.41 -15.20
CA LEU A 74 -7.35 -2.24 -16.66
C LEU A 74 -6.48 -3.24 -17.43
N ILE A 75 -5.28 -3.53 -16.93
CA ILE A 75 -4.40 -4.54 -17.53
C ILE A 75 -5.04 -5.93 -17.43
N MET A 76 -5.55 -6.28 -16.24
CA MET A 76 -6.19 -7.58 -16.01
C MET A 76 -7.45 -7.74 -16.88
N GLU A 77 -8.25 -6.68 -17.01
CA GLU A 77 -9.39 -6.67 -17.94
C GLU A 77 -8.96 -6.86 -19.40
N GLY A 78 -7.86 -6.24 -19.82
CA GLY A 78 -7.30 -6.45 -21.15
C GLY A 78 -6.85 -7.89 -21.38
N LEU A 79 -6.27 -8.54 -20.36
CA LEU A 79 -5.90 -9.95 -20.42
C LEU A 79 -7.12 -10.86 -20.55
N ASP A 80 -8.16 -10.62 -19.73
CA ASP A 80 -9.43 -11.36 -19.80
C ASP A 80 -10.01 -11.28 -21.23
N ARG A 81 -10.08 -10.09 -21.83
CA ARG A 81 -10.58 -9.91 -23.21
C ARG A 81 -9.76 -10.66 -24.25
N VAL A 82 -8.43 -10.60 -24.16
CA VAL A 82 -7.53 -11.31 -25.09
C VAL A 82 -7.73 -12.82 -25.03
N LEU A 83 -8.00 -13.35 -23.84
CA LEU A 83 -8.23 -14.77 -23.60
C LEU A 83 -9.63 -15.19 -24.07
N GLU A 84 -10.65 -14.39 -23.81
CA GLU A 84 -12.01 -14.56 -24.33
C GLU A 84 -12.05 -14.56 -25.85
N ASP A 85 -11.42 -13.59 -26.51
CA ASP A 85 -11.34 -13.46 -27.97
C ASP A 85 -10.68 -14.67 -28.64
N ARG A 86 -9.86 -15.42 -27.90
CA ARG A 86 -9.17 -16.63 -28.36
C ARG A 86 -9.86 -17.93 -27.97
N GLY A 87 -11.03 -17.87 -27.33
CA GLY A 87 -11.78 -19.05 -26.92
C GLY A 87 -11.24 -19.74 -25.66
N HIS A 88 -10.43 -19.03 -24.87
CA HIS A 88 -9.90 -19.50 -23.59
C HIS A 88 -10.39 -18.58 -22.46
N PRO A 89 -11.69 -18.54 -22.13
CA PRO A 89 -12.18 -17.64 -21.09
C PRO A 89 -11.65 -18.07 -19.71
N GLU A 90 -10.48 -17.56 -19.35
CA GLU A 90 -9.93 -17.59 -18.02
C GLU A 90 -10.11 -16.20 -17.41
N ARG A 91 -10.71 -16.16 -16.22
CA ARG A 91 -10.95 -14.91 -15.52
C ARG A 91 -9.82 -14.69 -14.54
N THR A 92 -9.08 -13.59 -14.69
CA THR A 92 -7.84 -13.36 -13.92
C THR A 92 -8.07 -13.04 -12.42
N GLY A 93 -9.26 -13.32 -11.85
CA GLY A 93 -9.66 -13.13 -10.44
C GLY A 93 -9.72 -11.65 -10.03
N ASP A 94 -10.50 -11.15 -9.08
CA ASP A 94 -11.40 -11.68 -8.06
C ASP A 94 -12.36 -10.48 -7.84
N ARG A 95 -13.52 -10.45 -8.52
CA ARG A 95 -14.49 -9.36 -8.33
C ARG A 95 -15.17 -9.57 -6.97
N LYS A 96 -14.50 -9.17 -5.88
CA LYS A 96 -15.21 -8.83 -4.66
C LYS A 96 -16.00 -7.55 -4.95
N GLY A 97 -17.28 -7.73 -5.24
CA GLY A 97 -18.28 -6.66 -5.15
C GLY A 97 -18.45 -6.17 -3.73
#